data_AF-A0A059C649-F1
#
_entry.id   AF-A0A059C649-F1
#
_cell.length_a   1.000
_cell.length_b   1.000
_cell.length_c   1.000
_cell.angle_alpha   90.00
_cell.angle_beta   90.00
_cell.angle_gamma   90.00
#
_symmetry.space_group_name_H-M   'P 1'
#
loop_
_entity.id
_entity.type
_entity.pdbx_description
1 polymer ?
#
loop_
_entity_poly.entity_id
_entity_poly.type
_entity_poly.pdbx_seq_one_letter_code
_entity_poly.pdbx_strand_id
1 'polypeptide(L)'
;MGALESLTELLLDYSTSIKEIPEWRRMKNLKILSLVGCTSLNKFSFIGCSTSAIELSLVDNHFNSLIELDLSSTAIGVLPDSIGYMKKLKVLKLCQCPLRKIPSAIKMLEKLEQLEAGGVGRPELEEIHSDIGKLPNLKKLVFVGNEIPAIPQLPESLITLTIESFLLNKMPDVSNLLNLRNLNLNISFKHPFKLDADPSSWGIERLRMLEVLNLKCSDISTSSFDLFLLSELKELQFQCRNLQCLPRLPMNLSSLRIRYCNRIKTTNDISHLKALSRLEIRGCKELTEIEGLEGLENLRTLDLCLLPSVKLPDLTSLKKLKLKKIYLCSFHSLIEIPDYPNLLETPETGFCRRLEKPFRSIELQESRSFSRRLRTGLTQWVW
;
A
#
# COMPACT_ATOMS: atom_id res chain seq x y z
N MET A 1 -12.68 21.07 -31.20
CA MET A 1 -13.16 19.73 -30.77
C MET A 1 -14.70 19.58 -30.73
N GLY A 2 -15.49 20.60 -31.06
CA GLY A 2 -16.96 20.57 -30.88
C GLY A 2 -17.78 19.62 -31.77
N ALA A 3 -17.17 18.81 -32.65
CA ALA A 3 -17.89 17.89 -33.55
C ALA A 3 -17.83 16.41 -33.13
N LEU A 4 -17.22 16.11 -31.97
CA LEU A 4 -16.93 14.74 -31.53
C LEU A 4 -18.07 14.16 -30.68
N GLU A 5 -19.30 14.17 -31.22
CA GLU A 5 -20.51 13.77 -30.49
C GLU A 5 -20.55 12.25 -30.19
N SER A 6 -19.86 11.44 -31.00
CA SER A 6 -19.73 9.99 -30.80
C SER A 6 -18.58 9.59 -29.87
N LEU A 7 -17.76 10.54 -29.42
CA LEU A 7 -16.57 10.23 -28.62
C LEU A 7 -16.95 9.72 -27.24
N THR A 8 -16.42 8.55 -26.88
CA THR A 8 -16.66 7.90 -25.58
C THR A 8 -15.49 8.03 -24.63
N GLU A 9 -14.29 8.23 -25.13
CA GLU A 9 -13.06 8.28 -24.34
C GLU A 9 -12.18 9.42 -24.85
N LEU A 10 -11.65 10.22 -23.93
CA LEU A 10 -10.75 11.33 -24.22
C LEU A 10 -9.59 11.31 -23.23
N LEU A 11 -8.40 11.01 -23.74
CA LEU A 11 -7.16 10.98 -22.96
C LEU A 11 -6.27 12.13 -23.43
N LEU A 12 -6.00 13.08 -22.55
CA LEU A 12 -5.16 14.26 -22.84
C LEU A 12 -3.99 14.35 -21.86
N ASP A 13 -3.51 13.19 -21.40
CA ASP A 13 -2.47 13.09 -20.39
C ASP A 13 -1.18 13.83 -20.80
N TYR A 14 -0.51 14.39 -19.80
CA TYR A 14 0.73 15.15 -19.89
C TYR A 14 0.66 16.38 -20.81
N SER A 15 -0.55 16.82 -21.16
CA SER A 15 -0.73 18.04 -21.94
C SER A 15 -0.36 19.27 -21.13
N THR A 16 0.59 20.04 -21.65
CA THR A 16 1.05 21.29 -21.04
C THR A 16 0.18 22.49 -21.44
N SER A 17 -0.71 22.33 -22.41
CA SER A 17 -1.52 23.43 -22.96
C SER A 17 -2.88 23.59 -22.28
N ILE A 18 -3.35 22.56 -21.56
CA ILE A 18 -4.67 22.57 -20.92
C ILE A 18 -4.56 23.32 -19.59
N LYS A 19 -5.07 24.55 -19.58
CA LYS A 19 -5.13 25.41 -18.38
C LYS A 19 -6.46 25.33 -17.65
N GLU A 20 -7.52 25.11 -18.41
CA GLU A 20 -8.89 24.98 -17.94
C GLU A 20 -9.55 23.87 -18.76
N ILE A 21 -10.53 23.21 -18.17
CA ILE A 21 -11.34 22.25 -18.92
C ILE A 21 -12.20 23.02 -19.92
N PRO A 22 -12.05 22.76 -21.23
CA PRO A 22 -12.91 23.37 -22.22
C PRO A 22 -14.37 23.06 -21.92
N GLU A 23 -15.26 23.95 -22.37
CA GLU A 23 -16.68 23.65 -22.41
C GLU A 23 -16.96 22.49 -23.39
N TRP A 24 -16.86 21.25 -22.93
CA TRP A 24 -17.14 20.05 -23.71
C TRP A 24 -18.64 19.80 -23.89
N ARG A 25 -19.45 20.86 -23.99
CA ARG A 25 -20.94 20.81 -24.03
C ARG A 25 -21.52 19.81 -25.03
N ARG A 26 -20.75 19.52 -26.09
CA ARG A 26 -21.17 18.67 -27.22
C ARG A 26 -20.73 17.21 -27.09
N MET A 27 -19.88 16.85 -26.13
CA MET A 27 -19.40 15.47 -25.93
C MET A 27 -20.36 14.66 -25.04
N LYS A 28 -21.63 14.56 -25.46
CA LYS A 28 -22.74 13.96 -24.69
C LYS A 28 -22.57 12.47 -24.39
N ASN A 29 -21.65 11.79 -25.08
CA ASN A 29 -21.39 10.35 -24.95
C ASN A 29 -20.06 10.04 -24.25
N LEU A 30 -19.34 11.06 -23.78
CA LEU A 30 -18.05 10.87 -23.13
C LEU A 30 -18.23 10.11 -21.81
N LYS A 31 -17.59 8.95 -21.69
CA LYS A 31 -17.62 8.07 -20.52
C LYS A 31 -16.31 8.14 -19.74
N ILE A 32 -15.19 8.30 -20.41
CA ILE A 32 -13.86 8.34 -19.78
C ILE A 32 -13.17 9.63 -20.17
N LEU A 33 -12.69 10.35 -19.17
CA LEU A 33 -11.84 11.52 -19.34
C LEU A 33 -10.60 11.38 -18.47
N SER A 34 -9.43 11.43 -19.11
CA SER A 34 -8.14 11.42 -18.43
C SER A 34 -7.35 12.69 -18.78
N LEU A 35 -6.90 13.40 -17.75
CA LEU A 35 -6.06 14.60 -17.83
C LEU A 35 -4.80 14.43 -16.96
N VAL A 36 -4.31 13.19 -16.83
CA VAL A 36 -3.22 12.86 -15.91
C VAL A 36 -2.00 13.68 -16.25
N GLY A 37 -1.38 14.33 -15.28
CA GLY A 37 -0.15 15.10 -15.51
C GLY A 37 -0.34 16.39 -16.32
N CYS A 38 -1.58 16.86 -16.53
CA CYS A 38 -1.84 18.20 -17.05
C CYS A 38 -1.50 19.26 -15.99
N THR A 39 -0.22 19.57 -15.80
CA THR A 39 0.27 20.41 -14.71
C THR A 39 -0.18 21.87 -14.80
N SER A 40 -0.57 22.33 -15.98
CA SER A 40 -1.12 23.68 -16.18
C SER A 40 -2.60 23.79 -15.80
N LEU A 41 -3.31 22.66 -15.60
CA LEU A 41 -4.71 22.64 -15.21
C LEU A 41 -4.84 22.95 -13.73
N ASN A 42 -5.16 24.21 -13.41
CA ASN A 42 -5.28 24.70 -12.03
C ASN A 42 -6.72 25.02 -11.62
N LYS A 43 -7.64 25.13 -12.59
CA LYS A 43 -9.07 25.31 -12.36
C LYS A 43 -9.83 24.18 -12.98
N PHE A 44 -10.73 23.63 -12.17
CA PHE A 44 -11.68 22.62 -12.59
C PHE A 44 -13.07 23.20 -12.35
N SER A 45 -13.72 23.65 -13.42
CA SER A 45 -15.10 24.16 -13.38
C SER A 45 -15.94 23.38 -14.38
N PHE A 46 -17.06 22.83 -13.92
CA PHE A 46 -18.12 22.34 -14.79
C PHE A 46 -19.17 23.39 -15.12
N ILE A 47 -19.07 24.56 -14.48
CA ILE A 47 -19.95 25.68 -14.73
C ILE A 47 -19.38 26.37 -15.95
N GLY A 48 -20.08 26.26 -17.08
CA GLY A 48 -19.87 27.21 -18.17
C GLY A 48 -20.06 28.61 -17.58
N CYS A 49 -19.08 29.49 -17.77
CA CYS A 49 -19.16 30.84 -17.24
C CYS A 49 -20.53 31.46 -17.52
N SER A 50 -21.07 32.19 -16.53
CA SER A 50 -22.42 32.80 -16.40
C SER A 50 -23.51 31.79 -15.98
N THR A 51 -24.23 31.93 -14.85
CA THR A 51 -24.84 33.12 -14.23
C THR A 51 -25.09 32.92 -12.72
N SER A 52 -25.50 34.01 -12.05
CA SER A 52 -25.96 34.13 -10.66
C SER A 52 -26.82 32.97 -10.12
N ALA A 53 -26.71 32.74 -8.81
CA ALA A 53 -27.20 31.63 -7.99
C ALA A 53 -28.73 31.35 -7.96
N ILE A 54 -29.48 31.44 -9.07
CA ILE A 54 -30.95 31.27 -9.06
C ILE A 54 -31.47 30.19 -10.04
N GLU A 55 -30.67 29.65 -10.97
CA GLU A 55 -31.13 28.57 -11.89
C GLU A 55 -30.29 27.28 -11.82
N LEU A 56 -30.34 26.56 -10.69
CA LEU A 56 -29.66 25.26 -10.55
C LEU A 56 -30.48 24.06 -11.08
N SER A 57 -31.61 24.27 -11.75
CA SER A 57 -32.45 23.21 -12.31
C SER A 57 -32.29 22.99 -13.82
N LEU A 58 -31.55 23.85 -14.54
CA LEU A 58 -31.48 23.83 -16.02
C LEU A 58 -30.06 23.84 -16.61
N VAL A 59 -29.01 23.71 -15.79
CA VAL A 59 -27.66 23.54 -16.34
C VAL A 59 -27.57 22.11 -16.88
N ASP A 60 -27.64 21.98 -18.21
CA ASP A 60 -27.28 20.76 -18.94
C ASP A 60 -25.94 20.24 -18.39
N ASN A 61 -25.98 19.26 -17.48
CA ASN A 61 -24.77 18.63 -16.99
C ASN A 61 -24.20 17.76 -18.12
N HIS A 62 -23.37 18.39 -18.94
CA HIS A 62 -22.76 17.82 -20.13
C HIS A 62 -21.85 16.60 -19.84
N PHE A 63 -21.61 16.30 -18.55
CA PHE A 63 -20.86 15.15 -18.05
C PHE A 63 -21.75 14.07 -17.42
N ASN A 64 -23.07 14.13 -17.62
CA ASN A 64 -23.99 13.10 -17.13
C ASN A 64 -23.72 11.70 -17.72
N SER A 65 -22.93 11.58 -18.79
CA SER A 65 -22.46 10.31 -19.34
C SER A 65 -21.18 9.78 -18.69
N LEU A 66 -20.43 10.62 -17.98
CA LEU A 66 -19.09 10.29 -17.50
C LEU A 66 -19.15 9.22 -16.41
N ILE A 67 -18.32 8.20 -16.58
CA ILE A 67 -18.17 7.03 -15.71
C ILE A 67 -16.83 7.10 -14.98
N GLU A 68 -15.78 7.57 -15.66
CA GLU A 68 -14.44 7.72 -15.10
C GLU A 68 -13.86 9.11 -15.39
N LEU A 69 -13.32 9.71 -14.34
CA LEU A 69 -12.62 10.99 -14.37
C LEU A 69 -11.28 10.84 -13.66
N ASP A 70 -10.20 10.96 -14.43
CA ASP A 70 -8.84 10.97 -13.91
C ASP A 70 -8.20 12.35 -14.08
N LEU A 71 -7.89 12.96 -12.94
CA LEU A 71 -7.28 14.28 -12.83
C LEU A 71 -5.96 14.20 -12.06
N SER A 72 -5.38 13.00 -11.97
CA SER A 72 -4.18 12.78 -11.17
C SER A 72 -3.01 13.62 -11.69
N SER A 73 -2.13 14.08 -10.80
CA SER A 73 -0.97 14.90 -11.13
C SER A 73 -1.30 16.24 -11.81
N THR A 74 -2.51 16.77 -11.63
CA THR A 74 -2.89 18.13 -12.06
C THR A 74 -2.62 19.15 -10.94
N ALA A 75 -2.80 20.44 -11.23
CA ALA A 75 -2.65 21.53 -10.24
C ALA A 75 -3.97 21.92 -9.57
N ILE A 76 -4.99 21.05 -9.61
CA ILE A 76 -6.31 21.31 -9.04
C ILE A 76 -6.23 21.38 -7.51
N GLY A 77 -6.53 22.56 -6.97
CA GLY A 77 -6.54 22.80 -5.51
C GLY A 77 -7.89 22.62 -4.83
N VAL A 78 -8.98 22.76 -5.58
CA VAL A 78 -10.37 22.66 -5.08
C VAL A 78 -11.22 21.96 -6.13
N LEU A 79 -12.06 21.04 -5.68
CA LEU A 79 -13.10 20.43 -6.50
C LEU A 79 -14.43 21.19 -6.29
N PRO A 80 -15.11 21.66 -7.35
CA PRO A 80 -16.35 22.41 -7.21
C PRO A 80 -17.52 21.50 -6.80
N ASP A 81 -18.53 22.05 -6.14
CA ASP A 81 -19.74 21.31 -5.73
C ASP A 81 -20.48 20.67 -6.92
N SER A 82 -20.29 21.21 -8.13
CA SER A 82 -20.88 20.66 -9.35
C SER A 82 -20.42 19.23 -9.69
N ILE A 83 -19.34 18.72 -9.07
CA ILE A 83 -19.00 17.28 -9.13
C ILE A 83 -20.21 16.42 -8.72
N GLY A 84 -21.00 16.87 -7.74
CA GLY A 84 -22.15 16.11 -7.22
C GLY A 84 -23.25 15.85 -8.25
N TYR A 85 -23.23 16.53 -9.39
CA TYR A 85 -24.18 16.31 -10.48
C TYR A 85 -23.77 15.18 -11.44
N MET A 86 -22.57 14.62 -11.33
CA MET A 86 -22.10 13.54 -12.21
C MET A 86 -22.67 12.18 -11.78
N LYS A 87 -23.98 12.00 -11.95
CA LYS A 87 -24.75 10.85 -11.41
C LYS A 87 -24.36 9.47 -11.97
N LYS A 88 -23.57 9.42 -13.05
CA LYS A 88 -23.04 8.15 -13.61
C LYS A 88 -21.59 7.87 -13.22
N LEU A 89 -20.92 8.79 -12.54
CA LEU A 89 -19.51 8.67 -12.20
C LEU A 89 -19.32 7.49 -11.22
N LYS A 90 -18.44 6.56 -11.60
CA LYS A 90 -18.04 5.40 -10.83
C LYS A 90 -16.62 5.50 -10.30
N VAL A 91 -15.75 6.17 -11.04
CA VAL A 91 -14.32 6.28 -10.72
C VAL A 91 -13.91 7.75 -10.75
N LEU A 92 -13.38 8.25 -9.63
CA LEU A 92 -12.80 9.58 -9.52
C LEU A 92 -11.38 9.48 -8.96
N LYS A 93 -10.39 9.94 -9.73
CA LYS A 93 -8.98 9.93 -9.33
C LYS A 93 -8.41 11.34 -9.30
N LEU A 94 -7.83 11.70 -8.17
CA LEU A 94 -7.31 13.01 -7.79
C LEU A 94 -5.94 12.85 -7.09
N CYS A 95 -5.19 11.81 -7.45
CA CYS A 95 -3.89 11.51 -6.86
C CYS A 95 -2.84 12.55 -7.27
N GLN A 96 -1.91 12.91 -6.39
CA GLN A 96 -0.88 13.92 -6.64
C GLN A 96 -1.45 15.29 -7.06
N CYS A 97 -2.62 15.68 -6.55
CA CYS A 97 -3.18 17.03 -6.70
C CYS A 97 -2.96 17.86 -5.42
N PRO A 98 -2.78 19.19 -5.50
CA PRO A 98 -2.70 20.07 -4.33
C PRO A 98 -4.07 20.33 -3.68
N LEU A 99 -4.92 19.29 -3.65
CA LEU A 99 -6.30 19.37 -3.22
C LEU A 99 -6.36 19.67 -1.71
N ARG A 100 -7.01 20.78 -1.34
CA ARG A 100 -7.17 21.17 0.07
C ARG A 100 -8.42 20.61 0.71
N LYS A 101 -9.49 20.44 -0.07
CA LYS A 101 -10.80 20.01 0.42
C LYS A 101 -11.51 19.11 -0.59
N ILE A 102 -12.20 18.10 -0.07
CA ILE A 102 -13.21 17.35 -0.82
C ILE A 102 -14.58 17.97 -0.50
N PRO A 103 -15.35 18.44 -1.50
CA PRO A 103 -16.61 19.13 -1.27
C PRO A 103 -17.68 18.22 -0.66
N SER A 104 -18.61 18.79 0.11
CA SER A 104 -19.73 18.06 0.70
C SER A 104 -20.66 17.44 -0.36
N ALA A 105 -20.69 18.02 -1.57
CA ALA A 105 -21.41 17.50 -2.73
C ALA A 105 -20.93 16.12 -3.19
N ILE A 106 -19.77 15.62 -2.71
CA ILE A 106 -19.28 14.27 -3.03
C ILE A 106 -20.33 13.20 -2.72
N LYS A 107 -21.11 13.35 -1.64
CA LYS A 107 -22.19 12.40 -1.25
C LYS A 107 -23.28 12.23 -2.31
N MET A 108 -23.40 13.17 -3.24
CA MET A 108 -24.40 13.12 -4.31
C MET A 108 -24.00 12.15 -5.42
N LEU A 109 -22.77 11.66 -5.43
CA LEU A 109 -22.26 10.67 -6.39
C LEU A 109 -22.71 9.26 -6.02
N GLU A 110 -24.00 8.98 -6.20
CA GLU A 110 -24.65 7.74 -5.80
C GLU A 110 -24.05 6.47 -6.43
N LYS A 111 -23.39 6.59 -7.58
CA LYS A 111 -22.75 5.48 -8.31
C LYS A 111 -21.24 5.37 -8.10
N LEU A 112 -20.64 6.24 -7.28
CA LEU A 112 -19.19 6.24 -7.08
C LEU A 112 -18.75 4.95 -6.39
N GLU A 113 -17.91 4.17 -7.06
CA GLU A 113 -17.36 2.90 -6.57
C GLU A 113 -15.89 3.06 -6.14
N GLN A 114 -15.16 4.01 -6.72
CA GLN A 114 -13.75 4.25 -6.44
C GLN A 114 -13.45 5.75 -6.34
N LEU A 115 -12.81 6.12 -5.22
CA LEU A 115 -12.28 7.45 -4.99
C LEU A 115 -10.80 7.36 -4.59
N GLU A 116 -9.94 8.05 -5.33
CA GLU A 116 -8.53 8.20 -4.98
C GLU A 116 -8.21 9.68 -4.89
N ALA A 117 -7.65 10.15 -3.77
CA ALA A 117 -7.41 11.57 -3.57
C ALA A 117 -6.18 11.86 -2.70
N GLY A 118 -5.57 13.02 -3.00
CA GLY A 118 -4.47 13.61 -2.26
C GLY A 118 -3.09 13.31 -2.86
N GLY A 119 -2.01 13.72 -2.22
CA GLY A 119 -0.64 13.61 -2.74
C GLY A 119 0.44 13.86 -1.69
N VAL A 120 1.67 13.46 -2.00
CA VAL A 120 2.83 13.64 -1.12
C VAL A 120 3.54 14.93 -1.50
N GLY A 121 4.03 15.69 -0.51
CA GLY A 121 4.81 16.92 -0.75
C GLY A 121 4.02 18.11 -1.30
N ARG A 122 2.68 18.08 -1.23
CA ARG A 122 1.77 19.17 -1.63
C ARG A 122 1.17 19.85 -0.39
N PRO A 123 0.52 21.04 -0.53
CA PRO A 123 -0.18 21.68 0.58
C PRO A 123 -1.14 20.71 1.27
N GLU A 124 -1.34 20.92 2.56
CA GLU A 124 -2.09 20.03 3.45
C GLU A 124 -3.54 19.86 2.96
N LEU A 125 -4.01 18.61 2.97
CA LEU A 125 -5.43 18.31 2.79
C LEU A 125 -6.14 18.72 4.09
N GLU A 126 -6.54 19.99 4.14
CA GLU A 126 -7.14 20.64 5.31
C GLU A 126 -8.35 19.84 5.85
N GLU A 127 -9.19 19.33 4.94
CA GLU A 127 -10.44 18.70 5.33
C GLU A 127 -10.90 17.60 4.37
N ILE A 128 -11.12 16.39 4.91
CA ILE A 128 -11.95 15.36 4.28
C ILE A 128 -13.34 15.49 4.89
N HIS A 129 -14.30 16.02 4.13
CA HIS A 129 -15.65 16.24 4.63
C HIS A 129 -16.30 14.92 5.07
N SER A 130 -16.99 14.92 6.21
CA SER A 130 -17.60 13.73 6.82
C SER A 130 -18.63 13.02 5.95
N ASP A 131 -19.16 13.75 4.95
CA ASP A 131 -20.10 13.24 3.96
C ASP A 131 -19.52 12.12 3.07
N ILE A 132 -18.21 11.86 3.07
CA ILE A 132 -17.65 10.67 2.41
C ILE A 132 -18.22 9.37 2.99
N GLY A 133 -18.55 9.36 4.29
CA GLY A 133 -19.22 8.24 4.96
C GLY A 133 -20.63 7.95 4.45
N LYS A 134 -21.22 8.85 3.65
CA LYS A 134 -22.57 8.73 3.09
C LYS A 134 -22.61 8.19 1.68
N LEU A 135 -21.46 7.84 1.09
CA LEU A 135 -21.39 7.27 -0.25
C LEU A 135 -21.85 5.79 -0.22
N PRO A 136 -23.02 5.46 -0.79
CA PRO A 136 -23.62 4.14 -0.58
C PRO A 136 -22.87 3.02 -1.30
N ASN A 137 -22.22 3.31 -2.43
CA ASN A 137 -21.61 2.31 -3.31
C ASN A 137 -20.07 2.35 -3.33
N LEU A 138 -19.44 3.13 -2.45
CA LEU A 138 -17.99 3.29 -2.45
C LEU A 138 -17.30 2.01 -1.97
N LYS A 139 -16.58 1.34 -2.88
CA LYS A 139 -15.88 0.07 -2.61
C LYS A 139 -14.39 0.26 -2.37
N LYS A 140 -13.78 1.23 -3.06
CA LYS A 140 -12.34 1.51 -2.97
C LYS A 140 -12.10 2.96 -2.60
N LEU A 141 -11.34 3.16 -1.54
CA LEU A 141 -10.90 4.46 -1.09
C LEU A 141 -9.39 4.49 -0.90
N VAL A 142 -8.74 5.42 -1.59
CA VAL A 142 -7.31 5.69 -1.45
C VAL A 142 -7.13 7.15 -1.04
N PHE A 143 -6.50 7.35 0.12
CA PHE A 143 -6.11 8.66 0.61
C PHE A 143 -4.61 8.74 0.81
N VAL A 144 -3.99 9.76 0.23
CA VAL A 144 -2.57 10.04 0.39
C VAL A 144 -2.40 11.50 0.80
N GLY A 145 -1.75 11.79 1.91
CA GLY A 145 -1.55 13.16 2.38
C GLY A 145 -0.36 13.29 3.31
N ASN A 146 0.12 14.53 3.48
CA ASN A 146 1.17 14.81 4.47
C ASN A 146 0.57 14.93 5.88
N GLU A 147 -0.46 15.78 6.02
CA GLU A 147 -1.22 15.97 7.25
C GLU A 147 -2.70 15.72 6.92
N ILE A 148 -3.29 14.71 7.58
CA ILE A 148 -4.72 14.47 7.56
C ILE A 148 -5.18 14.61 9.01
N PRO A 149 -5.78 15.74 9.42
CA PRO A 149 -5.99 16.03 10.83
C PRO A 149 -6.92 15.01 11.50
N ALA A 150 -7.90 14.50 10.77
CA ALA A 150 -8.74 13.37 11.18
C ALA A 150 -9.29 12.63 9.96
N ILE A 151 -9.39 11.31 10.07
CA ILE A 151 -10.14 10.49 9.12
C ILE A 151 -11.61 10.50 9.59
N PRO A 152 -12.57 10.93 8.75
CA PRO A 152 -13.98 10.89 9.09
C PRO A 152 -14.50 9.45 9.14
N GLN A 153 -15.73 9.27 9.59
CA GLN A 153 -16.42 7.99 9.45
C GLN A 153 -16.53 7.61 7.96
N LEU A 154 -16.15 6.38 7.67
CA LEU A 154 -16.07 5.83 6.32
C LEU A 154 -17.28 4.91 6.05
N PRO A 155 -17.72 4.77 4.78
CA PRO A 155 -18.92 3.99 4.48
C PRO A 155 -18.68 2.49 4.62
N GLU A 156 -19.68 1.75 5.13
CA GLU A 156 -19.61 0.29 5.35
C GLU A 156 -19.46 -0.53 4.06
N SER A 157 -19.73 0.08 2.90
CA SER A 157 -19.58 -0.53 1.58
C SER A 157 -18.13 -0.71 1.13
N LEU A 158 -17.15 -0.18 1.88
CA LEU A 158 -15.74 -0.31 1.55
C LEU A 158 -15.27 -1.75 1.59
N ILE A 159 -14.57 -2.12 0.52
CA ILE A 159 -13.87 -3.39 0.35
C ILE A 159 -12.35 -3.18 0.45
N THR A 160 -11.86 -2.02 -0.04
CA THR A 160 -10.44 -1.65 -0.01
C THR A 160 -10.26 -0.26 0.55
N LEU A 161 -9.42 -0.15 1.58
CA LEU A 161 -9.02 1.11 2.19
C LEU A 161 -7.51 1.23 2.17
N THR A 162 -7.00 2.32 1.59
CA THR A 162 -5.59 2.69 1.66
C THR A 162 -5.48 4.10 2.22
N ILE A 163 -4.74 4.26 3.32
CA ILE A 163 -4.45 5.56 3.92
C ILE A 163 -2.93 5.68 4.05
N GLU A 164 -2.39 6.69 3.39
CA GLU A 164 -1.02 7.15 3.57
C GLU A 164 -1.05 8.56 4.16
N SER A 165 -0.55 8.70 5.38
CA SER A 165 -0.57 9.98 6.10
C SER A 165 0.59 10.10 7.07
N PHE A 166 1.38 11.17 6.99
CA PHE A 166 2.59 11.28 7.80
C PHE A 166 2.40 12.03 9.12
N LEU A 167 1.26 12.68 9.33
CA LEU A 167 0.97 13.50 10.51
C LEU A 167 -0.50 13.32 10.96
N LEU A 168 -0.91 12.09 11.29
CA LEU A 168 -2.23 11.87 11.91
C LEU A 168 -2.24 12.34 13.36
N ASN A 169 -3.41 12.76 13.84
CA ASN A 169 -3.65 13.04 15.26
C ASN A 169 -4.23 11.84 16.02
N LYS A 170 -4.87 10.89 15.32
CA LYS A 170 -5.49 9.69 15.90
C LYS A 170 -5.54 8.53 14.90
N MET A 171 -5.62 7.30 15.39
CA MET A 171 -5.85 6.14 14.53
C MET A 171 -7.21 6.24 13.82
N PRO A 172 -7.31 5.79 12.55
CA PRO A 172 -8.58 5.72 11.85
C PRO A 172 -9.44 4.61 12.47
N ASP A 173 -10.64 4.97 12.92
CA ASP A 173 -11.64 4.00 13.36
C ASP A 173 -12.17 3.24 12.13
N VAL A 174 -11.88 1.95 12.09
CA VAL A 174 -12.33 1.04 11.01
C VAL A 174 -13.42 0.09 11.50
N SER A 175 -13.94 0.27 12.71
CA SER A 175 -14.83 -0.68 13.39
C SER A 175 -16.13 -1.00 12.63
N ASN A 176 -16.60 -0.09 11.78
CA ASN A 176 -17.82 -0.25 10.98
C ASN A 176 -17.56 -0.84 9.57
N LEU A 177 -16.31 -1.05 9.18
CA LEU A 177 -15.95 -1.50 7.83
C LEU A 177 -16.03 -3.03 7.68
N LEU A 178 -17.18 -3.62 7.99
CA LEU A 178 -17.34 -5.07 8.13
C LEU A 178 -17.13 -5.85 6.81
N ASN A 179 -17.27 -5.19 5.66
CA ASN A 179 -17.03 -5.76 4.33
C ASN A 179 -15.58 -5.61 3.83
N LEU A 180 -14.70 -5.00 4.64
CA LEU A 180 -13.35 -4.68 4.25
C LEU A 180 -12.51 -5.94 4.07
N ARG A 181 -11.88 -6.08 2.90
CA ARG A 181 -10.99 -7.20 2.55
C ARG A 181 -9.53 -6.77 2.52
N ASN A 182 -9.25 -5.51 2.19
CA ASN A 182 -7.90 -5.00 2.01
C ASN A 182 -7.71 -3.71 2.80
N LEU A 183 -6.83 -3.73 3.79
CA LEU A 183 -6.48 -2.58 4.61
C LEU A 183 -4.98 -2.28 4.50
N ASN A 184 -4.65 -1.12 3.93
CA ASN A 184 -3.29 -0.63 3.81
C ASN A 184 -3.14 0.68 4.57
N LEU A 185 -2.39 0.67 5.66
CA LEU A 185 -2.08 1.87 6.43
C LEU A 185 -0.58 2.14 6.39
N ASN A 186 -0.19 3.27 5.81
CA ASN A 186 1.16 3.82 5.86
C ASN A 186 1.10 5.16 6.60
N ILE A 187 1.15 5.10 7.92
CA ILE A 187 0.81 6.23 8.77
C ILE A 187 1.90 6.57 9.79
N SER A 188 2.03 7.85 10.12
CA SER A 188 2.76 8.31 11.29
C SER A 188 2.00 9.42 11.99
N PHE A 189 2.27 9.61 13.28
CA PHE A 189 1.53 10.54 14.11
C PHE A 189 2.31 11.81 14.44
N LYS A 190 1.57 12.88 14.69
CA LYS A 190 2.12 14.13 15.24
C LYS A 190 2.55 13.90 16.69
N HIS A 191 3.82 14.15 17.00
CA HIS A 191 4.33 13.98 18.37
C HIS A 191 3.93 15.15 19.29
N PRO A 192 3.69 14.91 20.60
CA PRO A 192 3.68 13.61 21.27
C PRO A 192 2.38 12.85 21.00
N PHE A 193 2.47 11.71 20.32
CA PHE A 193 1.34 10.80 20.15
C PHE A 193 1.42 9.73 21.22
N LYS A 194 0.35 9.60 22.01
CA LYS A 194 0.15 8.51 22.93
C LYS A 194 -1.04 7.73 22.38
N LEU A 195 -0.77 6.62 21.70
CA LEU A 195 -1.83 5.69 21.36
C LEU A 195 -2.44 5.24 22.70
N ASP A 196 -3.75 5.43 22.87
CA ASP A 196 -4.45 4.89 24.02
C ASP A 196 -4.10 3.40 24.10
N ALA A 197 -3.78 2.93 25.30
CA ALA A 197 -3.31 1.56 25.51
C ALA A 197 -4.38 0.49 25.22
N ASP A 198 -5.54 0.90 24.68
CA ASP A 198 -6.65 0.02 24.35
C ASP A 198 -6.48 -0.56 22.93
N PRO A 199 -6.20 -1.88 22.81
CA PRO A 199 -6.14 -2.58 21.54
C PRO A 199 -7.41 -2.47 20.67
N SER A 200 -8.54 -2.14 21.30
CA SER A 200 -9.86 -2.08 20.66
C SER A 200 -10.18 -0.73 20.01
N SER A 201 -9.35 0.29 20.25
CA SER A 201 -9.67 1.70 19.97
C SER A 201 -9.95 2.05 18.50
N TRP A 202 -9.45 1.24 17.56
CA TRP A 202 -9.67 1.42 16.12
C TRP A 202 -10.47 0.27 15.47
N GLY A 203 -10.88 -0.74 16.25
CA GLY A 203 -11.87 -1.73 15.85
C GLY A 203 -11.43 -2.79 14.85
N ILE A 204 -10.13 -2.99 14.62
CA ILE A 204 -9.60 -3.98 13.66
C ILE A 204 -10.11 -5.41 13.92
N GLU A 205 -10.36 -5.78 15.17
CA GLU A 205 -10.81 -7.12 15.60
C GLU A 205 -12.21 -7.49 15.06
N ARG A 206 -12.99 -6.49 14.61
CA ARG A 206 -14.32 -6.69 14.02
C ARG A 206 -14.27 -7.08 12.54
N LEU A 207 -13.12 -6.93 11.87
CA LEU A 207 -12.97 -7.05 10.42
C LEU A 207 -12.83 -8.51 9.96
N ARG A 208 -13.87 -9.33 10.18
CA ARG A 208 -13.82 -10.78 9.92
C ARG A 208 -13.64 -11.16 8.44
N MET A 209 -13.91 -10.24 7.51
CA MET A 209 -13.71 -10.45 6.07
C MET A 209 -12.31 -10.00 5.59
N LEU A 210 -11.45 -9.52 6.49
CA LEU A 210 -10.16 -8.96 6.12
C LEU A 210 -9.21 -10.06 5.61
N GLU A 211 -8.76 -9.93 4.37
CA GLU A 211 -7.87 -10.88 3.70
C GLU A 211 -6.42 -10.38 3.67
N VAL A 212 -6.23 -9.06 3.54
CA VAL A 212 -4.92 -8.42 3.41
C VAL A 212 -4.81 -7.26 4.39
N LEU A 213 -3.77 -7.30 5.23
CA LEU A 213 -3.43 -6.26 6.19
C LEU A 213 -1.98 -5.82 6.01
N ASN A 214 -1.77 -4.59 5.56
CA ASN A 214 -0.45 -3.96 5.48
C ASN A 214 -0.39 -2.79 6.46
N LEU A 215 0.40 -2.93 7.52
CA LEU A 215 0.56 -1.92 8.57
C LEU A 215 1.99 -1.40 8.60
N LYS A 216 2.16 -0.17 8.16
CA LYS A 216 3.39 0.61 8.30
C LYS A 216 3.10 1.79 9.21
N CYS A 217 3.51 1.67 10.47
CA CYS A 217 3.31 2.71 11.46
C CYS A 217 4.38 2.68 12.53
N SER A 218 5.07 3.81 12.74
CA SER A 218 6.19 3.86 13.69
C SER A 218 5.77 3.71 15.14
N ASP A 219 4.56 4.16 15.50
CA ASP A 219 4.13 4.35 16.89
C ASP A 219 3.28 3.22 17.48
N ILE A 220 2.89 2.21 16.68
CA ILE A 220 2.09 1.09 17.17
C ILE A 220 2.96 0.15 18.03
N SER A 221 2.43 -0.28 19.18
CA SER A 221 3.03 -1.31 20.05
C SER A 221 2.24 -2.63 19.97
N THR A 222 2.76 -3.67 20.62
CA THR A 222 2.22 -5.03 20.56
C THR A 222 0.93 -5.25 21.33
N SER A 223 0.69 -4.43 22.35
CA SER A 223 -0.56 -4.44 23.12
C SER A 223 -1.70 -3.73 22.40
N SER A 224 -1.49 -3.23 21.18
CA SER A 224 -2.43 -2.35 20.49
C SER A 224 -3.46 -3.06 19.61
N PHE A 225 -3.45 -4.40 19.50
CA PHE A 225 -4.48 -5.19 18.78
C PHE A 225 -4.27 -6.71 18.91
N ASP A 226 -5.35 -7.51 18.85
CA ASP A 226 -5.31 -8.97 18.61
C ASP A 226 -5.77 -9.29 17.17
N LEU A 227 -5.01 -10.11 16.42
CA LEU A 227 -5.37 -10.53 15.06
C LEU A 227 -5.92 -11.96 14.99
N PHE A 228 -5.98 -12.66 16.12
CA PHE A 228 -6.36 -14.08 16.17
C PHE A 228 -7.76 -14.34 15.59
N LEU A 229 -8.70 -13.41 15.76
CA LEU A 229 -10.08 -13.53 15.29
C LEU A 229 -10.26 -13.25 13.78
N LEU A 230 -9.21 -12.82 13.08
CA LEU A 230 -9.27 -12.50 11.66
C LEU A 230 -9.08 -13.77 10.81
N SER A 231 -10.07 -14.64 10.82
CA SER A 231 -10.00 -15.99 10.22
C SER A 231 -9.76 -15.99 8.70
N GLU A 232 -10.14 -14.94 7.99
CA GLU A 232 -9.96 -14.79 6.55
C GLU A 232 -8.60 -14.18 6.17
N LEU A 233 -7.78 -13.78 7.14
CA LEU A 233 -6.53 -13.06 6.89
C LEU A 233 -5.49 -14.00 6.26
N LYS A 234 -5.13 -13.69 5.01
CA LYS A 234 -4.19 -14.46 4.19
C LYS A 234 -2.81 -13.81 4.13
N GLU A 235 -2.77 -12.48 4.08
CA GLU A 235 -1.54 -11.71 3.94
C GLU A 235 -1.41 -10.67 5.03
N LEU A 236 -0.28 -10.70 5.73
CA LEU A 236 0.04 -9.76 6.80
C LEU A 236 1.44 -9.17 6.58
N GLN A 237 1.53 -7.84 6.56
CA GLN A 237 2.79 -7.12 6.54
C GLN A 237 2.88 -6.12 7.69
N PHE A 238 3.98 -6.15 8.42
CA PHE A 238 4.35 -5.16 9.42
C PHE A 238 5.57 -4.35 8.99
N GLN A 239 5.49 -3.05 9.22
CA GLN A 239 6.61 -2.13 9.25
C GLN A 239 6.43 -1.15 10.42
N CYS A 240 6.61 -1.67 11.63
CA CYS A 240 6.35 -0.94 12.87
C CYS A 240 7.61 -0.86 13.74
N ARG A 241 8.25 0.31 13.76
CA ARG A 241 9.57 0.49 14.40
C ARG A 241 9.56 0.20 15.90
N ASN A 242 8.44 0.45 16.58
CA ASN A 242 8.29 0.29 18.02
C ASN A 242 7.70 -1.06 18.46
N LEU A 243 7.44 -1.97 17.53
CA LEU A 243 6.91 -3.30 17.82
C LEU A 243 7.95 -4.16 18.56
N GLN A 244 7.61 -4.69 19.74
CA GLN A 244 8.55 -5.43 20.60
C GLN A 244 8.50 -6.97 20.45
N CYS A 245 7.34 -7.51 20.05
CA CYS A 245 7.07 -8.92 19.76
C CYS A 245 5.94 -9.01 18.70
N LEU A 246 5.52 -10.19 18.26
CA LEU A 246 4.35 -10.29 17.36
C LEU A 246 3.04 -10.36 18.15
N PRO A 247 1.93 -9.81 17.62
CA PRO A 247 0.59 -10.09 18.14
C PRO A 247 0.22 -11.56 17.89
N ARG A 248 -0.85 -12.05 18.52
CA ARG A 248 -1.38 -13.39 18.20
C ARG A 248 -1.90 -13.39 16.76
N LEU A 249 -1.42 -14.36 15.98
CA LEU A 249 -1.67 -14.45 14.54
C LEU A 249 -2.71 -15.54 14.24
N PRO A 250 -3.60 -15.33 13.24
CA PRO A 250 -4.61 -16.30 12.84
C PRO A 250 -4.00 -17.48 12.08
N MET A 251 -4.63 -18.65 12.18
CA MET A 251 -4.10 -19.92 11.64
C MET A 251 -4.05 -20.02 10.11
N ASN A 252 -4.89 -19.26 9.39
CA ASN A 252 -5.03 -19.32 7.93
C ASN A 252 -4.03 -18.43 7.18
N LEU A 253 -3.11 -17.80 7.90
CA LEU A 253 -2.15 -16.88 7.32
C LEU A 253 -1.21 -17.60 6.34
N SER A 254 -1.21 -17.14 5.09
CA SER A 254 -0.44 -17.73 3.99
C SER A 254 0.90 -17.02 3.74
N SER A 255 0.98 -15.73 4.09
CA SER A 255 2.15 -14.88 3.91
C SER A 255 2.31 -13.91 5.08
N LEU A 256 3.45 -13.99 5.76
CA LEU A 256 3.85 -13.08 6.84
C LEU A 256 5.12 -12.32 6.44
N ARG A 257 5.05 -10.99 6.43
CA ARG A 257 6.18 -10.11 6.12
C ARG A 257 6.44 -9.12 7.25
N ILE A 258 7.62 -9.14 7.82
CA ILE A 258 8.03 -8.27 8.93
C ILE A 258 9.23 -7.46 8.45
N ARG A 259 9.09 -6.14 8.33
CA ARG A 259 10.12 -5.27 7.74
C ARG A 259 10.46 -4.12 8.67
N TYR A 260 11.74 -3.92 8.96
CA TYR A 260 12.25 -2.76 9.72
C TYR A 260 11.57 -2.56 11.10
N CYS A 261 11.09 -3.65 11.72
CA CYS A 261 10.61 -3.65 13.10
C CYS A 261 11.83 -3.68 14.03
N ASN A 262 12.43 -2.52 14.28
CA ASN A 262 13.77 -2.48 14.89
C ASN A 262 13.82 -2.94 16.35
N ARG A 263 12.73 -2.79 17.10
CA ARG A 263 12.62 -3.14 18.53
C ARG A 263 12.09 -4.57 18.78
N ILE A 264 11.79 -5.33 17.72
CA ILE A 264 11.25 -6.68 17.89
C ILE A 264 12.36 -7.60 18.39
N LYS A 265 12.13 -8.30 19.51
CA LYS A 265 13.14 -9.17 20.13
C LYS A 265 12.93 -10.65 19.79
N THR A 266 11.68 -11.09 19.84
CA THR A 266 11.23 -12.45 19.47
C THR A 266 10.03 -12.36 18.53
N THR A 267 9.85 -13.37 17.69
CA THR A 267 8.62 -13.57 16.90
C THR A 267 7.49 -14.18 17.73
N ASN A 268 7.75 -14.61 18.96
CA ASN A 268 6.99 -15.65 19.67
C ASN A 268 6.98 -16.97 18.87
N ASP A 269 6.42 -18.02 19.47
CA ASP A 269 6.22 -19.29 18.77
C ASP A 269 5.19 -19.11 17.62
N ILE A 270 5.65 -19.30 16.38
CA ILE A 270 4.82 -19.26 15.16
C ILE A 270 4.53 -20.67 14.61
N SER A 271 4.83 -21.74 15.35
CA SER A 271 4.65 -23.13 14.92
C SER A 271 3.20 -23.50 14.56
N HIS A 272 2.22 -22.77 15.11
CA HIS A 272 0.80 -22.98 14.83
C HIS A 272 0.38 -22.53 13.42
N LEU A 273 1.19 -21.73 12.72
CA LEU A 273 0.89 -21.19 11.38
C LEU A 273 1.12 -22.23 10.27
N LYS A 274 0.40 -23.35 10.33
CA LYS A 274 0.56 -24.47 9.40
C LYS A 274 0.24 -24.12 7.94
N ALA A 275 -0.58 -23.10 7.68
CA ALA A 275 -0.91 -22.63 6.34
C ALA A 275 0.19 -21.71 5.72
N LEU A 276 1.19 -21.29 6.51
CA LEU A 276 2.16 -20.30 6.10
C LEU A 276 3.06 -20.83 4.99
N SER A 277 3.00 -20.17 3.83
CA SER A 277 3.78 -20.53 2.63
C SER A 277 4.97 -19.59 2.39
N ARG A 278 4.90 -18.37 2.92
CA ARG A 278 5.92 -17.34 2.82
C ARG A 278 6.16 -16.68 4.18
N LEU A 279 7.42 -16.67 4.59
CA LEU A 279 7.90 -15.89 5.73
C LEU A 279 9.02 -14.97 5.27
N GLU A 280 8.85 -13.67 5.47
CA GLU A 280 9.87 -12.66 5.22
C GLU A 280 10.13 -11.86 6.49
N ILE A 281 11.38 -11.78 6.93
CA ILE A 281 11.82 -10.95 8.05
C ILE A 281 13.05 -10.15 7.58
N ARG A 282 12.89 -8.84 7.46
CA ARG A 282 13.94 -7.95 6.95
C ARG A 282 14.23 -6.80 7.89
N GLY A 283 15.50 -6.52 8.16
CA GLY A 283 15.93 -5.30 8.85
C GLY A 283 15.49 -5.19 10.31
N CYS A 284 15.22 -6.31 10.99
CA CYS A 284 14.86 -6.35 12.40
C CYS A 284 16.12 -6.46 13.27
N LYS A 285 16.57 -5.33 13.83
CA LYS A 285 17.90 -5.21 14.44
C LYS A 285 18.03 -5.90 15.81
N GLU A 286 17.02 -5.80 16.65
CA GLU A 286 17.01 -6.38 18.00
C GLU A 286 16.50 -7.83 18.04
N LEU A 287 16.12 -8.41 16.90
CA LEU A 287 15.58 -9.77 16.84
C LEU A 287 16.71 -10.76 17.15
N THR A 288 16.54 -11.58 18.18
CA THR A 288 17.56 -12.54 18.63
C THR A 288 17.23 -13.97 18.25
N GLU A 289 15.96 -14.31 18.14
CA GLU A 289 15.47 -15.66 17.86
C GLU A 289 14.20 -15.64 17.02
N ILE A 290 14.00 -16.73 16.26
CA ILE A 290 12.79 -16.99 15.50
C ILE A 290 12.27 -18.36 15.93
N GLU A 291 11.37 -18.37 16.89
CA GLU A 291 10.80 -19.60 17.48
C GLU A 291 9.73 -20.21 16.57
N GLY A 292 9.58 -21.54 16.58
CA GLY A 292 8.49 -22.22 15.88
C GLY A 292 8.67 -22.45 14.37
N LEU A 293 9.82 -22.05 13.79
CA LEU A 293 10.11 -22.26 12.36
C LEU A 293 9.98 -23.72 11.90
N GLU A 294 10.32 -24.66 12.77
CA GLU A 294 10.26 -26.10 12.51
C GLU A 294 8.85 -26.67 12.39
N GLY A 295 7.85 -25.97 12.92
CA GLY A 295 6.43 -26.34 12.81
C GLY A 295 5.75 -25.88 11.51
N LEU A 296 6.45 -25.13 10.65
CA LEU A 296 5.87 -24.51 9.45
C LEU A 296 5.84 -25.47 8.24
N GLU A 297 5.03 -26.51 8.33
CA GLU A 297 4.97 -27.64 7.39
C GLU A 297 4.81 -27.25 5.89
N ASN A 298 4.10 -26.13 5.61
CA ASN A 298 3.83 -25.66 4.25
C ASN A 298 4.75 -24.53 3.77
N LEU A 299 5.80 -24.19 4.53
CA LEU A 299 6.68 -23.08 4.18
C LEU A 299 7.45 -23.38 2.89
N ARG A 300 7.29 -22.50 1.89
CA ARG A 300 7.94 -22.61 0.57
C ARG A 300 8.96 -21.52 0.31
N THR A 301 8.76 -20.32 0.87
CA THR A 301 9.66 -19.19 0.72
C THR A 301 10.06 -18.66 2.09
N LEU A 302 11.37 -18.65 2.35
CA LEU A 302 11.96 -18.06 3.55
C LEU A 302 12.93 -16.95 3.14
N ASP A 303 12.73 -15.76 3.68
CA ASP A 303 13.56 -14.58 3.40
C ASP A 303 13.95 -13.92 4.71
N LEU A 304 15.23 -14.03 5.08
CA LEU A 304 15.80 -13.48 6.30
C LEU A 304 16.99 -12.59 5.93
N CYS A 305 16.77 -11.28 5.91
CA CYS A 305 17.80 -10.31 5.52
C CYS A 305 18.02 -9.24 6.57
N LEU A 306 19.25 -8.77 6.74
CA LEU A 306 19.60 -7.67 7.65
C LEU A 306 19.18 -7.97 9.10
N LEU A 307 19.51 -9.16 9.60
CA LEU A 307 19.22 -9.66 10.94
C LEU A 307 20.52 -9.87 11.73
N PRO A 308 21.11 -8.80 12.30
CA PRO A 308 22.44 -8.86 12.88
C PRO A 308 22.53 -9.70 14.16
N SER A 309 21.46 -9.75 14.94
CA SER A 309 21.43 -10.33 16.29
C SER A 309 20.80 -11.73 16.34
N VAL A 310 20.21 -12.18 15.23
CA VAL A 310 19.52 -13.48 15.17
C VAL A 310 20.57 -14.60 15.15
N LYS A 311 20.48 -15.49 16.14
CA LYS A 311 21.06 -16.83 16.00
C LYS A 311 20.08 -17.62 15.15
N LEU A 312 20.47 -17.96 13.91
CA LEU A 312 19.62 -18.83 13.10
C LEU A 312 19.37 -20.11 13.91
N PRO A 313 18.12 -20.63 13.94
CA PRO A 313 17.87 -21.93 14.53
C PRO A 313 18.75 -22.96 13.84
N ASP A 314 19.08 -24.04 14.56
CA ASP A 314 19.82 -25.16 13.97
C ASP A 314 19.18 -25.53 12.63
N LEU A 315 19.93 -25.28 11.55
CA LEU A 315 19.42 -25.34 10.19
C LEU A 315 19.10 -26.80 9.78
N THR A 316 19.42 -27.78 10.63
CA THR A 316 18.86 -29.13 10.57
C THR A 316 17.33 -29.13 10.60
N SER A 317 16.69 -28.24 11.36
CA SER A 317 15.22 -28.08 11.36
C SER A 317 14.71 -27.54 10.02
N LEU A 318 15.48 -26.71 9.29
CA LEU A 318 15.11 -26.27 7.94
C LEU A 318 15.22 -27.38 6.89
N LYS A 319 16.02 -28.43 7.12
CA LYS A 319 16.07 -29.61 6.23
C LYS A 319 14.74 -30.38 6.23
N LYS A 320 13.95 -30.29 7.30
CA LYS A 320 12.61 -30.89 7.37
C LYS A 320 11.58 -30.13 6.54
N LEU A 321 11.82 -28.84 6.27
CA LEU A 321 10.91 -27.98 5.52
C LEU A 321 11.09 -28.20 4.02
N LYS A 322 9.99 -28.16 3.25
CA LYS A 322 10.00 -28.32 1.79
C LYS A 322 10.19 -26.96 1.09
N LEU A 323 11.27 -26.26 1.44
CA LEU A 323 11.55 -24.91 0.94
C LEU A 323 11.90 -24.93 -0.55
N LYS A 324 11.28 -24.02 -1.31
CA LYS A 324 11.58 -23.78 -2.74
C LYS A 324 12.54 -22.62 -2.95
N LYS A 325 12.51 -21.62 -2.06
CA LYS A 325 13.30 -20.40 -2.15
C LYS A 325 13.77 -19.99 -0.76
N ILE A 326 15.08 -19.76 -0.63
CA ILE A 326 15.71 -19.28 0.60
C ILE A 326 16.59 -18.08 0.25
N TYR A 327 16.36 -16.96 0.93
CA TYR A 327 17.17 -15.74 0.82
C TYR A 327 17.75 -15.41 2.20
N LEU A 328 19.07 -15.40 2.32
CA LEU A 328 19.79 -15.09 3.56
C LEU A 328 20.84 -14.02 3.28
N CYS A 329 20.75 -12.86 3.94
CA CYS A 329 21.71 -11.76 3.74
C CYS A 329 22.03 -11.02 5.06
N SER A 330 23.31 -10.65 5.22
CA SER A 330 23.80 -9.74 6.29
C SER A 330 23.59 -10.23 7.72
N PHE A 331 24.11 -11.42 8.04
CA PHE A 331 24.31 -11.88 9.42
C PHE A 331 25.72 -11.46 9.89
N HIS A 332 25.85 -10.95 11.12
CA HIS A 332 27.17 -10.63 11.69
C HIS A 332 27.90 -11.89 12.20
N SER A 333 27.17 -13.00 12.30
CA SER A 333 27.66 -14.32 12.68
C SER A 333 27.87 -15.14 11.40
N LEU A 334 29.04 -15.76 11.28
CA LEU A 334 29.30 -16.81 10.30
C LEU A 334 28.33 -17.96 10.56
N ILE A 335 27.38 -18.18 9.66
CA ILE A 335 26.44 -19.29 9.76
C ILE A 335 26.81 -20.26 8.64
N GLU A 336 27.21 -21.47 9.02
CA GLU A 336 27.30 -22.59 8.07
C GLU A 336 25.89 -22.89 7.58
N ILE A 337 25.57 -22.41 6.37
CA ILE A 337 24.31 -22.75 5.71
C ILE A 337 24.45 -24.20 5.22
N PRO A 338 23.58 -25.15 5.63
CA PRO A 338 23.64 -26.51 5.13
C PRO A 338 23.38 -26.51 3.63
N ASP A 339 24.09 -27.40 2.94
CA ASP A 339 24.03 -27.59 1.49
C ASP A 339 22.57 -27.78 1.03
N TYR A 340 21.98 -26.72 0.46
CA TYR A 340 20.61 -26.69 -0.03
C TYR A 340 20.66 -26.40 -1.53
N PRO A 341 20.21 -27.32 -2.39
CA PRO A 341 20.45 -27.23 -3.84
C PRO A 341 19.71 -26.09 -4.56
N ASN A 342 18.89 -25.29 -3.86
CA ASN A 342 18.10 -24.18 -4.41
C ASN A 342 18.29 -22.85 -3.66
N LEU A 343 19.47 -22.60 -3.08
CA LEU A 343 19.83 -21.25 -2.63
C LEU A 343 19.96 -20.32 -3.87
N LEU A 344 19.03 -19.37 -4.00
CA LEU A 344 19.18 -18.26 -4.93
C LEU A 344 19.86 -17.12 -4.16
N GLU A 345 21.15 -16.91 -4.41
CA GLU A 345 21.83 -15.73 -3.88
C GLU A 345 21.25 -14.44 -4.49
N THR A 346 20.92 -13.52 -3.59
CA THR A 346 20.56 -12.09 -3.76
C THR A 346 19.12 -11.71 -4.17
N PRO A 347 18.46 -10.83 -3.40
CA PRO A 347 17.55 -9.84 -3.93
C PRO A 347 18.36 -8.62 -4.38
N GLU A 348 18.21 -8.24 -5.64
CA GLU A 348 18.70 -6.99 -6.25
C GLU A 348 18.11 -5.76 -5.54
N THR A 349 18.66 -5.37 -4.38
CA THR A 349 18.55 -3.99 -3.86
C THR A 349 19.80 -3.71 -3.03
N GLY A 350 20.68 -2.85 -3.54
CA GLY A 350 22.00 -2.58 -3.00
C GLY A 350 21.97 -2.10 -1.56
N PHE A 351 22.44 -2.94 -0.64
CA PHE A 351 23.06 -2.55 0.64
C PHE A 351 23.81 -3.73 1.30
N CYS A 352 24.27 -4.72 0.53
CA CYS A 352 25.17 -5.75 1.05
C CYS A 352 26.60 -5.20 1.04
N ARG A 353 27.07 -4.63 2.17
CA ARG A 353 28.51 -4.48 2.39
C ARG A 353 29.11 -5.89 2.43
N ARG A 354 30.02 -6.13 1.49
CA ARG A 354 30.96 -7.25 1.36
C ARG A 354 30.97 -8.21 2.56
N LEU A 355 30.46 -9.42 2.36
CA LEU A 355 30.95 -10.58 3.09
C LEU A 355 32.39 -10.81 2.62
N GLU A 356 33.37 -10.39 3.42
CA GLU A 356 34.79 -10.70 3.20
C GLU A 356 35.03 -12.19 3.49
N LYS A 357 34.62 -13.04 2.56
CA LYS A 357 35.21 -14.34 2.14
C LYS A 357 34.14 -15.16 1.41
N PRO A 358 34.42 -15.63 0.17
CA PRO A 358 33.54 -16.57 -0.50
C PRO A 358 33.66 -17.93 0.20
N PHE A 359 32.56 -18.48 0.70
CA PHE A 359 32.55 -19.87 1.15
C PHE A 359 32.56 -20.81 -0.07
N ARG A 360 33.27 -21.93 0.12
CA ARG A 360 33.84 -22.81 -0.91
C ARG A 360 32.91 -23.12 -2.08
N SER A 361 33.45 -22.94 -3.27
CA SER A 361 33.04 -23.51 -4.54
C SER A 361 32.54 -24.94 -4.39
N ILE A 362 31.28 -25.18 -4.74
CA ILE A 362 30.81 -26.51 -5.12
C ILE A 362 31.25 -26.69 -6.58
N GLU A 363 32.32 -27.46 -6.77
CA GLU A 363 32.69 -28.03 -8.06
C GLU A 363 31.56 -28.95 -8.52
N LEU A 364 30.82 -28.54 -9.56
CA LEU A 364 29.98 -29.46 -10.32
C LEU A 364 30.88 -30.24 -11.27
N GLN A 365 31.14 -31.51 -10.94
CA GLN A 365 31.78 -32.44 -11.86
C GLN A 365 30.91 -32.66 -13.11
N GLU A 366 31.53 -32.33 -14.24
CA GLU A 366 31.40 -32.84 -15.61
C GLU A 366 30.07 -33.47 -16.06
N SER A 367 29.42 -32.80 -17.04
CA SER A 367 29.02 -33.51 -18.25
C SER A 367 29.61 -32.81 -19.47
N ARG A 368 30.37 -33.59 -20.25
CA ARG A 368 31.15 -33.18 -21.42
C ARG A 368 30.24 -32.69 -22.54
N SER A 369 30.50 -31.51 -23.09
CA SER A 369 30.75 -31.33 -24.54
C SER A 369 30.95 -29.84 -24.91
N PHE A 370 31.90 -29.62 -25.82
CA PHE A 370 32.22 -28.38 -26.56
C PHE A 370 33.16 -27.30 -25.94
N SER A 371 34.43 -27.70 -25.85
CA SER A 371 35.65 -27.05 -26.38
C SER A 371 35.68 -25.57 -26.87
N ARG A 372 36.78 -24.89 -26.42
CA ARG A 372 37.61 -23.82 -27.06
C ARG A 372 37.07 -22.38 -27.00
N ARG A 373 37.78 -21.30 -26.58
CA ARG A 373 39.21 -20.89 -26.41
C ARG A 373 39.22 -19.72 -25.37
N LEU A 374 40.01 -19.73 -24.29
CA LEU A 374 41.39 -19.20 -24.08
C LEU A 374 41.66 -17.68 -24.30
N ARG A 375 42.17 -17.05 -23.20
CA ARG A 375 43.09 -15.88 -23.08
C ARG A 375 42.47 -14.47 -23.22
N THR A 376 42.76 -13.40 -22.45
CA THR A 376 43.81 -13.03 -21.46
C THR A 376 43.51 -11.62 -20.91
N GLY A 377 44.02 -11.25 -19.72
CA GLY A 377 44.23 -9.86 -19.24
C GLY A 377 43.25 -9.43 -18.14
N LEU A 378 43.55 -9.48 -16.84
CA LEU A 378 44.50 -8.66 -16.05
C LEU A 378 44.51 -7.17 -16.47
N THR A 379 43.80 -6.32 -15.72
CA THR A 379 44.38 -5.15 -15.02
C THR A 379 43.34 -4.37 -14.19
N GLN A 380 43.68 -4.22 -12.92
CA GLN A 380 43.64 -3.01 -12.07
C GLN A 380 42.33 -2.34 -11.65
N TRP A 381 42.26 -2.23 -10.32
CA TRP A 381 41.38 -1.44 -9.47
C TRP A 381 41.77 0.05 -9.49
N VAL A 382 40.80 0.97 -9.55
CA VAL A 382 40.89 2.34 -9.02
C VAL A 382 39.46 2.83 -8.68
N TRP A 383 39.19 2.92 -7.37
CA TRP A 383 38.14 3.61 -6.58
C TRP A 383 36.64 3.45 -6.89
#